data_AF-A0A1G0YWK4-F1
#
_entry.id   AF-A0A1G0YWK4-F1
#
_cell.length_a   1.000
_cell.length_b   1.000
_cell.length_c   1.000
_cell.angle_alpha   90.00
_cell.angle_beta   90.00
_cell.angle_gamma   90.00
#
_symmetry.space_group_name_H-M   'P 1'
#
loop_
_entity.id
_entity.type
_entity.pdbx_description
1 polymer ?
#
loop_
_entity_poly.entity_id
_entity_poly.type
_entity_poly.pdbx_seq_one_letter_code
_entity_poly.pdbx_strand_id
1 'polypeptide(L)'
;MKLVFRLALMLSLFALVSCANNNPLLYPVKSGDKWGFADKDGNVLVAPVFDEVSPWVIAHHKFPVCVNGKWGCIKADGTYLIKPEYDELFPFLYGIAKVRIGNKYGIINENNEIVIPIKYDRLPSYGGDGLFHVFLNGKDYFIDWDDNVVFDGSPFDAVSQHGFSEDAIGVCKNGKWGFADTNGKLIVDMVYESVAHFYNGYVAVRTKDGWGIIDRKGEIIVKPAYHNIKEVSENMAVVEKGDLCGYVNTDGALVIPLRYDFADKFVNGKAVVCEKGVFYKIDKSGENRERIEPDLDYVLEKIVLREVFEGLSDKNIAGEFDLFKRKIKKEYPALREIRFCISTDLLGNLKEQPPSVDDEKQSIPVSAMGVRDIPLIMEIRYLCRCFNAEYEIIDKNTILILPKNKDKKSLREVKIKRLP
;
A
#
# COMPACT_ATOMS: atom_id res chain seq x y z
N MET A 1 47.34 48.51 -16.34
CA MET A 1 46.27 48.87 -17.30
C MET A 1 45.87 47.59 -18.01
N LYS A 2 44.90 46.83 -17.49
CA LYS A 2 43.44 47.02 -17.60
C LYS A 2 42.95 46.93 -19.05
N LEU A 3 41.98 46.03 -19.25
CA LEU A 3 40.92 46.05 -20.26
C LEU A 3 41.43 46.09 -21.71
N VAL A 4 41.31 45.07 -22.54
CA VAL A 4 40.10 44.35 -22.97
C VAL A 4 40.65 43.18 -23.81
N PHE A 5 40.38 41.91 -23.45
CA PHE A 5 40.43 40.72 -24.36
C PHE A 5 40.30 39.43 -23.53
N ARG A 6 39.25 39.32 -22.71
CA ARG A 6 38.76 38.03 -22.18
C ARG A 6 37.23 38.07 -22.11
N LEU A 7 36.63 38.17 -23.29
CA LEU A 7 35.19 38.01 -23.53
C LEU A 7 35.02 36.98 -24.66
N ALA A 8 35.46 35.74 -24.42
CA ALA A 8 35.24 34.59 -25.33
C ALA A 8 35.47 33.22 -24.66
N LEU A 9 35.44 33.12 -23.32
CA LEU A 9 35.56 31.86 -22.58
C LEU A 9 34.69 31.89 -21.32
N MET A 10 33.43 32.28 -21.49
CA MET A 10 32.36 32.17 -20.50
C MET A 10 31.03 31.87 -21.21
N LEU A 11 31.05 30.95 -22.17
CA LEU A 11 29.84 30.44 -22.85
C LEU A 11 29.99 28.97 -23.31
N SER A 12 30.91 28.22 -22.68
CA SER A 12 31.05 26.77 -22.90
C SER A 12 31.22 25.96 -21.61
N LEU A 13 30.85 26.53 -20.45
CA LEU A 13 30.76 25.83 -19.17
C LEU A 13 29.32 25.45 -18.77
N PHE A 14 28.39 25.47 -19.72
CA PHE A 14 26.99 25.08 -19.54
C PHE A 14 26.51 24.04 -20.58
N ALA A 15 27.45 23.28 -21.14
CA ALA A 15 27.15 22.15 -22.01
C ALA A 15 28.24 21.09 -21.82
N LEU A 16 28.12 20.32 -20.73
CA LEU A 16 28.64 18.95 -20.49
C LEU A 16 28.69 18.65 -18.98
N VAL A 17 27.57 18.87 -18.28
CA VAL A 17 27.10 17.87 -17.30
C VAL A 17 25.82 17.29 -17.91
N SER A 18 26.00 16.68 -19.08
CA SER A 18 25.12 15.61 -19.55
C SER A 18 25.82 14.32 -19.16
N CYS A 19 25.80 14.00 -17.87
CA CYS A 19 26.07 12.64 -17.44
C CYS A 19 24.76 12.12 -16.90
N ALA A 20 24.12 11.32 -17.75
CA ALA A 20 23.07 10.39 -17.43
C ALA A 20 23.18 9.87 -15.99
N ASN A 21 22.25 10.24 -15.12
CA ASN A 21 21.85 9.37 -14.03
C ASN A 21 20.99 8.24 -14.63
N ASN A 22 21.57 7.47 -15.56
CA ASN A 22 21.02 6.20 -16.00
C ASN A 22 21.52 5.13 -15.02
N ASN A 23 21.08 5.20 -13.77
CA ASN A 23 21.26 4.04 -12.90
C ASN A 23 20.34 2.93 -13.43
N PRO A 24 20.89 1.81 -13.92
CA PRO A 24 20.07 0.79 -14.53
C PRO A 24 19.11 0.22 -13.48
N LEU A 25 17.83 0.18 -13.83
CA LEU A 25 16.85 -0.64 -13.11
C LEU A 25 17.24 -2.10 -13.34
N LEU A 26 17.50 -2.83 -12.27
CA LEU A 26 17.75 -4.25 -12.34
C LEU A 26 16.44 -5.03 -12.23
N TYR A 27 16.31 -6.07 -13.03
CA TYR A 27 15.19 -7.00 -13.03
C TYR A 27 15.66 -8.36 -12.48
N PRO A 28 15.01 -8.90 -11.42
CA PRO A 28 15.31 -10.23 -10.94
C PRO A 28 15.22 -11.28 -12.04
N VAL A 29 16.25 -12.10 -12.18
CA VAL A 29 16.28 -13.26 -13.08
C VAL A 29 16.72 -14.49 -12.30
N LYS A 30 16.14 -15.65 -12.60
CA LYS A 30 16.45 -16.90 -11.91
C LYS A 30 17.09 -17.90 -12.88
N SER A 31 18.15 -18.57 -12.44
CA SER A 31 18.76 -19.70 -13.15
C SER A 31 19.03 -20.82 -12.16
N GLY A 32 18.39 -21.98 -12.37
CA GLY A 32 18.29 -23.02 -11.35
C GLY A 32 17.63 -22.47 -10.08
N ASP A 33 18.28 -22.66 -8.93
CA ASP A 33 17.79 -22.19 -7.64
C ASP A 33 18.32 -20.81 -7.23
N LYS A 34 19.21 -20.22 -8.03
CA LYS A 34 19.85 -18.95 -7.72
C LYS A 34 19.23 -17.79 -8.48
N TRP A 35 19.19 -16.64 -7.83
CA TRP A 35 18.74 -15.37 -8.35
C TRP A 35 19.92 -14.47 -8.71
N GLY A 36 19.74 -13.72 -9.78
CA GLY A 36 20.62 -12.66 -10.25
C GLY A 36 19.79 -11.52 -10.80
N PHE A 37 20.43 -10.66 -11.58
CA PHE A 37 19.78 -9.47 -12.11
C PHE A 37 20.15 -9.23 -13.57
N ALA A 38 19.18 -8.76 -14.36
CA ALA A 38 19.34 -8.38 -15.75
C ALA A 38 18.88 -6.94 -16.00
N ASP A 39 19.26 -6.39 -17.15
CA ASP A 39 18.70 -5.14 -17.66
C ASP A 39 17.29 -5.35 -18.26
N LYS A 40 16.68 -4.25 -18.73
CA LYS A 40 15.35 -4.26 -19.36
C LYS A 40 15.27 -5.10 -20.65
N ASP A 41 16.40 -5.38 -21.28
CA ASP A 41 16.51 -6.10 -22.54
C ASP A 41 16.84 -7.59 -22.30
N GLY A 42 17.00 -8.00 -21.03
CA GLY A 42 17.23 -9.37 -20.60
C GLY A 42 18.71 -9.74 -20.50
N ASN A 43 19.63 -8.80 -20.67
CA ASN A 43 21.06 -9.08 -20.52
C ASN A 43 21.39 -9.20 -19.04
N VAL A 44 21.96 -10.34 -18.64
CA VAL A 44 22.36 -10.58 -17.25
C VAL A 44 23.50 -9.64 -16.86
N LEU A 45 23.24 -8.77 -15.89
CA LEU A 45 24.20 -7.80 -15.34
C LEU A 45 24.84 -8.31 -14.05
N VAL A 46 24.07 -9.03 -13.22
CA VAL A 46 24.56 -9.70 -12.02
C VAL A 46 24.22 -11.18 -12.14
N ALA A 47 25.24 -12.01 -12.15
CA ALA A 47 25.08 -13.46 -12.33
C ALA A 47 24.15 -14.06 -11.26
N PRO A 48 23.35 -15.09 -11.58
CA PRO A 48 22.52 -15.76 -10.60
C PRO A 48 23.35 -16.48 -9.52
N VAL A 49 23.50 -15.84 -8.36
CA VAL A 49 24.30 -16.34 -7.23
C VAL A 49 23.61 -16.21 -5.87
N PHE A 50 22.51 -15.46 -5.79
CA PHE A 50 21.78 -15.19 -4.55
C PHE A 50 20.73 -16.29 -4.28
N ASP A 51 20.50 -16.63 -3.03
CA ASP A 51 19.46 -17.60 -2.64
C ASP A 51 18.07 -17.00 -2.83
N GLU A 52 17.93 -15.73 -2.48
CA GLU A 52 16.71 -14.95 -2.65
C GLU A 52 17.07 -13.51 -2.99
N VAL A 53 16.14 -12.80 -3.62
CA VAL A 53 16.20 -11.36 -3.80
C VAL A 53 14.86 -10.79 -3.38
N SER A 54 14.88 -9.60 -2.79
CA SER A 54 13.64 -8.95 -2.38
C SER A 54 12.75 -8.72 -3.61
N PRO A 55 11.41 -8.78 -3.50
CA PRO A 55 10.52 -8.35 -4.58
C PRO A 55 10.35 -6.82 -4.64
N TRP A 56 10.77 -6.08 -3.60
CA TRP A 56 10.52 -4.65 -3.38
C TRP A 56 11.54 -3.71 -4.02
N VAL A 57 12.27 -4.19 -5.02
CA VAL A 57 13.56 -3.67 -5.51
C VAL A 57 13.50 -2.34 -6.27
N ILE A 58 12.30 -1.77 -6.41
CA ILE A 58 11.98 -0.88 -7.53
C ILE A 58 12.19 0.59 -7.18
N ALA A 59 12.37 0.92 -5.91
CA ALA A 59 12.63 2.28 -5.47
C ALA A 59 14.04 2.35 -4.85
N HIS A 60 14.87 3.26 -5.37
CA HIS A 60 16.17 3.69 -4.77
C HIS A 60 17.45 2.94 -5.17
N HIS A 61 17.47 2.12 -6.22
CA HIS A 61 18.70 1.50 -6.76
C HIS A 61 19.53 0.72 -5.70
N LYS A 62 18.83 0.17 -4.72
CA LYS A 62 19.35 -0.65 -3.63
C LYS A 62 18.59 -1.96 -3.70
N PHE A 63 19.31 -3.06 -3.85
CA PHE A 63 18.74 -4.35 -4.18
C PHE A 63 19.01 -5.31 -3.01
N PRO A 64 18.05 -5.52 -2.08
CA PRO A 64 18.23 -6.48 -1.02
C PRO A 64 18.36 -7.90 -1.58
N VAL A 65 19.40 -8.61 -1.13
CA VAL A 65 19.75 -9.95 -1.60
C VAL A 65 20.05 -10.85 -0.41
N CYS A 66 19.70 -12.13 -0.53
CA CYS A 66 19.95 -13.15 0.47
C CYS A 66 21.06 -14.10 -0.01
N VAL A 67 22.02 -14.37 0.87
CA VAL A 67 23.06 -15.39 0.68
C VAL A 67 23.21 -16.17 1.97
N ASN A 68 23.10 -17.50 1.90
CA ASN A 68 23.16 -18.44 3.00
C ASN A 68 22.23 -18.08 4.17
N GLY A 69 21.00 -17.64 3.84
CA GLY A 69 19.99 -17.25 4.83
C GLY A 69 20.24 -15.89 5.50
N LYS A 70 21.23 -15.12 5.03
CA LYS A 70 21.48 -13.76 5.50
C LYS A 70 21.20 -12.74 4.42
N TRP A 71 20.55 -11.66 4.81
CA TRP A 71 20.22 -10.53 3.95
C TRP A 71 21.30 -9.45 3.99
N GLY A 72 21.62 -8.94 2.82
CA GLY A 72 22.42 -7.75 2.57
C GLY A 72 21.78 -6.92 1.47
N CYS A 73 22.54 -5.99 0.91
CA CYS A 73 22.08 -5.11 -0.16
C CYS A 73 23.21 -4.88 -1.16
N ILE A 74 22.91 -4.95 -2.45
CA ILE A 74 23.84 -4.62 -3.53
C ILE A 74 23.44 -3.31 -4.22
N LYS A 75 24.40 -2.73 -4.93
CA LYS A 75 24.20 -1.67 -5.93
C LYS A 75 23.82 -2.28 -7.28
N ALA A 76 23.45 -1.43 -8.23
CA ALA A 76 23.08 -1.85 -9.59
C ALA A 76 24.24 -2.53 -10.36
N ASP A 77 25.50 -2.31 -9.97
CA ASP A 77 26.68 -2.96 -10.55
C ASP A 77 26.98 -4.34 -9.94
N GLY A 78 26.14 -4.82 -9.01
CA GLY A 78 26.34 -6.10 -8.33
C GLY A 78 27.23 -6.06 -7.09
N THR A 79 27.87 -4.91 -6.79
CA THR A 79 28.72 -4.78 -5.61
C THR A 79 27.88 -4.62 -4.34
N TYR A 80 28.34 -5.21 -3.22
CA TYR A 80 27.66 -5.05 -1.94
C TYR A 80 27.77 -3.61 -1.42
N LEU A 81 26.61 -3.01 -1.15
CA LEU A 81 26.47 -1.86 -0.28
C LEU A 81 26.48 -2.32 1.19
N ILE A 82 25.76 -3.41 1.47
CA ILE A 82 25.65 -4.06 2.77
C ILE A 82 25.91 -5.54 2.56
N LYS A 83 26.91 -6.09 3.24
CA LYS A 83 27.21 -7.52 3.13
C LYS A 83 26.07 -8.34 3.76
N PRO A 84 25.82 -9.58 3.29
CA PRO A 84 24.84 -10.46 3.92
C PRO A 84 25.19 -10.75 5.38
N GLU A 85 24.45 -10.15 6.31
CA GLU A 85 24.70 -10.30 7.76
C GLU A 85 23.42 -10.29 8.62
N TYR A 86 22.31 -9.79 8.10
CA TYR A 86 21.03 -9.72 8.82
C TYR A 86 20.17 -10.95 8.58
N ASP A 87 19.37 -11.36 9.57
CA ASP A 87 18.36 -12.41 9.36
C ASP A 87 17.18 -11.89 8.51
N GLU A 88 16.88 -10.59 8.59
CA GLU A 88 15.98 -9.87 7.68
C GLU A 88 16.50 -8.46 7.42
N LEU A 89 16.36 -7.99 6.17
CA LEU A 89 16.58 -6.60 5.78
C LEU A 89 15.36 -6.11 4.99
N PHE A 90 14.63 -5.17 5.57
CA PHE A 90 13.46 -4.57 4.94
C PHE A 90 13.90 -3.51 3.91
N PRO A 91 13.02 -3.14 2.97
CA PRO A 91 13.32 -2.10 1.99
C PRO A 91 13.72 -0.78 2.65
N PHE A 92 14.64 -0.06 2.01
CA PHE A 92 14.98 1.29 2.42
C PHE A 92 13.81 2.24 2.12
N LEU A 93 13.27 2.87 3.16
CA LEU A 93 12.24 3.90 3.09
C LEU A 93 12.82 5.18 3.72
N TYR A 94 12.78 6.29 2.99
CA TYR A 94 13.29 7.59 3.47
C TYR A 94 14.76 7.55 3.96
N GLY A 95 15.59 6.68 3.39
CA GLY A 95 17.01 6.55 3.73
C GLY A 95 17.33 5.62 4.90
N ILE A 96 16.32 4.94 5.47
CA ILE A 96 16.50 3.97 6.56
C ILE A 96 15.85 2.63 6.24
N ALA A 97 16.35 1.55 6.85
CA ALA A 97 15.79 0.20 6.71
C ALA A 97 15.67 -0.47 8.07
N LYS A 98 14.55 -1.17 8.30
CA LYS A 98 14.41 -2.06 9.45
C LYS A 98 15.23 -3.32 9.20
N VAL A 99 15.94 -3.79 10.21
CA VAL A 99 16.74 -5.02 10.16
C VAL A 99 16.45 -5.92 11.35
N ARG A 100 16.71 -7.21 11.20
CA ARG A 100 16.60 -8.21 12.28
C ARG A 100 17.88 -9.02 12.43
N ILE A 101 18.28 -9.26 13.68
CA ILE A 101 19.28 -10.26 14.06
C ILE A 101 18.69 -11.11 15.19
N GLY A 102 18.66 -12.43 15.01
CA GLY A 102 17.93 -13.33 15.89
C GLY A 102 16.47 -12.90 15.98
N ASN A 103 15.99 -12.66 17.21
CA ASN A 103 14.61 -12.20 17.45
C ASN A 103 14.53 -10.69 17.73
N LYS A 104 15.57 -9.92 17.41
CA LYS A 104 15.65 -8.49 17.74
C LYS A 104 15.69 -7.62 16.49
N TYR A 105 14.93 -6.53 16.53
CA TYR A 105 14.80 -5.54 15.48
C TYR A 105 15.53 -4.25 15.83
N GLY A 106 16.00 -3.56 14.80
CA GLY A 106 16.55 -2.21 14.85
C GLY A 106 16.41 -1.52 13.49
N ILE A 107 17.02 -0.35 13.34
CA ILE A 107 17.02 0.43 12.10
C ILE A 107 18.45 0.79 11.75
N ILE A 108 18.79 0.65 10.47
CA ILE A 108 20.04 1.13 9.89
C ILE A 108 19.78 2.21 8.85
N ASN A 109 20.80 3.04 8.58
CA ASN A 109 20.79 3.93 7.44
C ASN A 109 21.43 3.28 6.20
N GLU A 110 21.50 4.04 5.11
CA GLU A 110 22.02 3.58 3.82
C GLU A 110 23.50 3.17 3.83
N ASN A 111 24.27 3.64 4.83
CA ASN A 111 25.68 3.30 5.02
C ASN A 111 25.89 2.09 5.93
N ASN A 112 24.79 1.40 6.29
CA ASN A 112 24.79 0.31 7.28
C ASN A 112 25.15 0.76 8.71
N GLU A 113 24.99 2.05 9.01
CA GLU A 113 25.16 2.55 10.37
C GLU A 113 23.86 2.32 11.15
N ILE A 114 23.98 1.82 12.38
CA ILE A 114 22.84 1.60 13.26
C ILE A 114 22.27 2.96 13.68
N VAL A 115 21.01 3.22 13.30
CA VAL A 115 20.23 4.38 13.71
C VAL A 115 19.45 4.07 14.98
N ILE A 116 18.70 2.97 14.98
CA ILE A 116 18.02 2.45 16.17
C ILE A 116 18.66 1.10 16.53
N PRO A 117 19.15 0.92 17.78
CA PRO A 117 19.81 -0.32 18.21
C PRO A 117 18.97 -1.58 17.97
N ILE A 118 19.63 -2.66 17.56
CA ILE A 118 19.00 -3.96 17.30
C ILE A 118 18.75 -4.69 18.62
N LYS A 119 17.78 -4.21 19.41
CA LYS A 119 17.45 -4.72 20.75
C LYS A 119 15.95 -4.94 21.00
N TYR A 120 15.10 -4.46 20.09
CA TYR A 120 13.65 -4.45 20.25
C TYR A 120 13.02 -5.78 19.84
N ASP A 121 12.03 -6.26 20.59
CA ASP A 121 11.31 -7.49 20.25
C ASP A 121 10.44 -7.30 19.00
N ARG A 122 9.88 -6.10 18.81
CA ARG A 122 9.17 -5.69 17.60
C ARG A 122 9.39 -4.21 17.32
N LEU A 123 9.37 -3.86 16.03
CA LEU A 123 9.40 -2.48 15.53
C LEU A 123 8.33 -2.33 14.42
N PRO A 124 7.07 -2.02 14.79
CA PRO A 124 5.94 -2.04 13.86
C PRO A 124 5.93 -0.91 12.82
N SER A 125 6.53 0.25 13.12
CA SER A 125 6.46 1.46 12.27
C SER A 125 7.82 2.12 12.09
N TYR A 126 8.04 2.74 10.93
CA TYR A 126 9.23 3.56 10.59
C TYR A 126 9.22 4.97 11.23
N GLY A 127 8.30 5.19 12.17
CA GLY A 127 8.12 6.43 12.89
C GLY A 127 7.26 7.45 12.16
N GLY A 128 6.30 8.03 12.89
CA GLY A 128 5.45 9.13 12.45
C GLY A 128 5.74 10.34 13.34
N ASP A 129 5.86 11.53 12.75
CA ASP A 129 6.16 12.79 13.45
C ASP A 129 7.41 12.71 14.37
N GLY A 130 8.41 11.91 13.96
CA GLY A 130 9.70 11.80 14.64
C GLY A 130 9.79 10.78 15.78
N LEU A 131 8.73 9.99 16.03
CA LEU A 131 8.71 8.95 17.06
C LEU A 131 8.51 7.55 16.49
N PHE A 132 9.27 6.57 16.99
CA PHE A 132 9.16 5.16 16.64
C PHE A 132 8.37 4.39 17.71
N HIS A 133 7.36 3.63 17.28
CA HIS A 133 6.73 2.64 18.14
C HIS A 133 7.60 1.38 18.19
N VAL A 134 7.96 0.96 19.40
CA VAL A 134 8.80 -0.21 19.65
C VAL A 134 8.22 -1.08 20.76
N PHE A 135 8.47 -2.38 20.68
CA PHE A 135 8.08 -3.35 21.72
C PHE A 135 9.34 -3.89 22.39
N LEU A 136 9.39 -3.82 23.72
CA LEU A 136 10.51 -4.30 24.52
C LEU A 136 10.03 -4.94 25.82
N ASN A 137 10.41 -6.19 26.08
CA ASN A 137 10.12 -6.92 27.31
C ASN A 137 8.62 -6.96 27.65
N GLY A 138 7.78 -7.16 26.65
CA GLY A 138 6.33 -7.27 26.84
C GLY A 138 5.59 -5.93 26.90
N LYS A 139 6.26 -4.80 26.66
CA LYS A 139 5.67 -3.45 26.75
C LYS A 139 5.92 -2.62 25.49
N ASP A 140 4.98 -1.73 25.21
CA ASP A 140 5.07 -0.74 24.13
C ASP A 140 5.79 0.53 24.61
N TYR A 141 6.63 1.10 23.76
CA TYR A 141 7.28 2.39 23.96
C TYR A 141 7.22 3.21 22.67
N PHE A 142 7.25 4.52 22.82
CA PHE A 142 7.60 5.45 21.75
C PHE A 142 8.97 6.05 22.06
N ILE A 143 9.88 5.94 21.11
CA ILE A 143 11.25 6.46 21.22
C ILE A 143 11.51 7.51 20.15
N ASP A 144 12.42 8.42 20.41
CA ASP A 144 12.96 9.34 19.40
C ASP A 144 14.08 8.67 18.57
N TRP A 145 14.72 9.46 17.70
CA TRP A 145 15.84 9.03 16.86
C TRP A 145 17.11 8.70 17.63
N ASP A 146 17.25 9.20 18.85
CA ASP A 146 18.39 8.98 19.74
C ASP A 146 18.13 7.81 20.71
N ASP A 147 17.07 7.02 20.46
CA ASP A 147 16.67 5.86 21.27
C ASP A 147 16.23 6.24 22.70
N ASN A 148 15.86 7.51 22.93
CA ASN A 148 15.29 7.96 24.19
C ASN A 148 13.80 7.61 24.25
N VAL A 149 13.34 7.11 25.40
CA VAL A 149 11.91 6.88 25.65
C VAL A 149 11.19 8.22 25.80
N VAL A 150 10.29 8.51 24.87
CA VAL A 150 9.40 9.68 24.88
C VAL A 150 8.07 9.35 25.55
N PHE A 151 7.57 8.13 25.38
CA PHE A 151 6.37 7.63 26.06
C PHE A 151 6.49 6.13 26.33
N ASP A 152 6.13 5.68 27.53
CA ASP A 152 6.34 4.29 27.98
C ASP A 152 5.05 3.44 27.98
N GLY A 153 3.96 3.98 27.41
CA GLY A 153 2.65 3.32 27.37
C GLY A 153 1.89 3.34 28.70
N SER A 154 2.49 3.78 29.81
CA SER A 154 1.83 3.79 31.10
C SER A 154 0.92 5.04 31.27
N PRO A 155 -0.16 4.95 32.06
CA PRO A 155 -0.69 3.79 32.77
C PRO A 155 -1.78 3.07 31.95
N PHE A 156 -1.59 2.93 30.64
CA PHE A 156 -2.59 2.38 29.71
C PHE A 156 -2.36 0.88 29.47
N ASP A 157 -3.42 0.19 29.06
CA ASP A 157 -3.38 -1.25 28.79
C ASP A 157 -2.87 -1.53 27.37
N ALA A 158 -3.06 -0.59 26.44
CA ALA A 158 -2.56 -0.68 25.07
C ALA A 158 -2.42 0.71 24.43
N VAL A 159 -1.62 0.78 23.36
CA VAL A 159 -1.45 1.95 22.49
C VAL A 159 -1.79 1.57 21.04
N SER A 160 -2.20 2.55 20.24
CA SER A 160 -2.56 2.35 18.84
C SER A 160 -1.33 1.97 18.02
N GLN A 161 -1.43 0.88 17.24
CA GLN A 161 -0.37 0.44 16.32
C GLN A 161 -0.15 1.40 15.15
N HIS A 162 -1.09 2.31 14.89
CA HIS A 162 -0.96 3.33 13.85
C HIS A 162 -0.08 4.52 14.30
N GLY A 163 0.40 4.49 15.54
CA GLY A 163 1.49 5.34 16.01
C GLY A 163 1.03 6.66 16.61
N PHE A 164 2.01 7.56 16.68
CA PHE A 164 1.88 8.96 17.06
C PHE A 164 1.52 9.73 15.79
N SER A 165 0.40 10.44 15.85
CA SER A 165 -0.05 11.29 14.77
C SER A 165 -0.44 12.61 15.37
N GLU A 166 0.11 13.69 14.86
CA GLU A 166 -0.40 15.01 15.17
C GLU A 166 -0.35 15.29 16.70
N ASP A 167 0.80 15.05 17.33
CA ASP A 167 1.00 15.25 18.77
C ASP A 167 0.10 14.41 19.70
N ALA A 168 -0.53 13.36 19.18
CA ALA A 168 -1.45 12.50 19.94
C ALA A 168 -1.18 11.01 19.71
N ILE A 169 -1.31 10.24 20.79
CA ILE A 169 -1.20 8.78 20.82
C ILE A 169 -2.57 8.21 21.15
N GLY A 170 -3.08 7.32 20.31
CA GLY A 170 -4.28 6.53 20.65
C GLY A 170 -3.96 5.60 21.82
N VAL A 171 -4.66 5.76 22.94
CA VAL A 171 -4.43 5.00 24.18
C VAL A 171 -5.69 4.26 24.60
N CYS A 172 -5.53 3.08 25.19
CA CYS A 172 -6.64 2.25 25.64
C CYS A 172 -6.50 1.89 27.12
N LYS A 173 -7.60 2.00 27.86
CA LYS A 173 -7.70 1.50 29.24
C LYS A 173 -9.08 0.92 29.49
N ASN A 174 -9.15 -0.25 30.12
CA ASN A 174 -10.39 -0.98 30.38
C ASN A 174 -11.24 -1.21 29.10
N GLY A 175 -10.57 -1.44 27.96
CA GLY A 175 -11.22 -1.66 26.66
C GLY A 175 -11.86 -0.42 26.04
N LYS A 176 -11.57 0.78 26.56
CA LYS A 176 -12.00 2.05 25.96
C LYS A 176 -10.82 2.86 25.46
N TRP A 177 -10.96 3.37 24.26
CA TRP A 177 -9.96 4.15 23.54
C TRP A 177 -10.22 5.64 23.67
N GLY A 178 -9.12 6.40 23.74
CA GLY A 178 -9.06 7.86 23.70
C GLY A 178 -7.70 8.30 23.15
N PHE A 179 -7.30 9.53 23.43
CA PHE A 179 -6.00 10.07 22.99
C PHE A 179 -5.28 10.74 24.13
N ALA A 180 -3.96 10.57 24.17
CA ALA A 180 -3.07 11.24 25.12
C ALA A 180 -1.91 11.93 24.41
N ASP A 181 -1.32 12.92 25.07
CA ASP A 181 -0.02 13.48 24.67
C ASP A 181 1.13 12.53 25.07
N THR A 182 2.35 12.91 24.70
CA THR A 182 3.57 12.14 25.05
C THR A 182 3.88 12.10 26.55
N ASN A 183 3.27 12.98 27.36
CA ASN A 183 3.36 12.92 28.81
C ASN A 183 2.29 12.00 29.44
N GLY A 184 1.46 11.34 28.62
CA GLY A 184 0.37 10.49 29.05
C GLY A 184 -0.87 11.26 29.54
N LYS A 185 -0.92 12.59 29.34
CA LYS A 185 -2.09 13.40 29.67
C LYS A 185 -3.15 13.22 28.59
N LEU A 186 -4.38 12.89 28.99
CA LEU A 186 -5.50 12.76 28.06
C LEU A 186 -5.77 14.08 27.33
N ILE A 187 -5.84 13.99 26.01
CA ILE A 187 -6.33 15.01 25.09
C ILE A 187 -7.81 14.76 24.81
N VAL A 188 -8.18 13.48 24.61
CA VAL A 188 -9.55 13.01 24.39
C VAL A 188 -9.83 11.86 25.34
N ASP A 189 -10.97 11.94 26.02
CA ASP A 189 -11.39 10.93 27.01
C ASP A 189 -11.52 9.52 26.41
N MET A 190 -11.21 8.52 27.24
CA MET A 190 -11.29 7.11 26.87
C MET A 190 -12.74 6.59 26.96
N VAL A 191 -13.55 6.89 25.96
CA VAL A 191 -14.97 6.48 25.91
C VAL A 191 -15.34 5.67 24.67
N TYR A 192 -14.43 5.55 23.71
CA TYR A 192 -14.67 4.94 22.40
C TYR A 192 -14.34 3.44 22.40
N GLU A 193 -15.01 2.68 21.54
CA GLU A 193 -14.72 1.25 21.32
C GLU A 193 -13.51 1.03 20.41
N SER A 194 -13.24 1.99 19.54
CA SER A 194 -12.07 2.01 18.66
C SER A 194 -11.79 3.44 18.19
N VAL A 195 -10.54 3.73 17.83
CA VAL A 195 -10.11 5.01 17.28
C VAL A 195 -9.21 4.77 16.06
N ALA A 196 -9.33 5.63 15.05
CA ALA A 196 -8.36 5.73 13.98
C ALA A 196 -7.17 6.63 14.40
N HIS A 197 -6.37 7.11 13.45
CA HIS A 197 -5.31 8.10 13.70
C HIS A 197 -5.79 9.49 13.28
N PHE A 198 -5.18 10.53 13.84
CA PHE A 198 -5.46 11.91 13.45
C PHE A 198 -4.96 12.19 12.04
N TYR A 199 -5.78 12.91 11.29
CA TYR A 199 -5.43 13.42 9.96
C TYR A 199 -6.12 14.77 9.72
N ASN A 200 -5.31 15.81 9.53
CA ASN A 200 -5.72 17.21 9.43
C ASN A 200 -6.60 17.67 10.60
N GLY A 201 -6.29 17.23 11.82
CA GLY A 201 -7.01 17.62 13.04
C GLY A 201 -8.32 16.89 13.31
N TYR A 202 -8.67 15.89 12.49
CA TYR A 202 -9.87 15.05 12.66
C TYR A 202 -9.50 13.59 12.83
N VAL A 203 -10.36 12.84 13.51
CA VAL A 203 -10.19 11.38 13.64
C VAL A 203 -11.54 10.67 13.67
N ALA A 204 -11.59 9.52 12.99
CA ALA A 204 -12.73 8.63 13.07
C ALA A 204 -12.70 7.84 14.38
N VAL A 205 -13.84 7.79 15.08
CA VAL A 205 -14.00 7.08 16.35
C VAL A 205 -15.25 6.21 16.32
N ARG A 206 -15.18 5.06 16.97
CA ARG A 206 -16.26 4.09 17.03
C ARG A 206 -16.92 4.06 18.40
N THR A 207 -18.23 4.00 18.40
CA THR A 207 -19.07 3.69 19.56
C THR A 207 -19.96 2.49 19.24
N LYS A 208 -20.79 2.07 20.20
CA LYS A 208 -21.84 1.07 19.98
C LYS A 208 -22.80 1.42 18.83
N ASP A 209 -22.96 2.71 18.53
CA ASP A 209 -23.89 3.21 17.53
C ASP A 209 -23.25 3.33 16.13
N GLY A 210 -21.95 3.02 16.01
CA GLY A 210 -21.18 3.06 14.78
C GLY A 210 -19.98 4.01 14.84
N TRP A 211 -19.43 4.34 13.67
CA TRP A 211 -18.37 5.31 13.47
C TRP A 211 -18.90 6.73 13.33
N GLY A 212 -18.16 7.67 13.91
CA GLY A 212 -18.32 9.13 13.81
C GLY A 212 -16.96 9.82 13.67
N ILE A 213 -16.95 11.15 13.64
CA ILE A 213 -15.73 11.97 13.55
C ILE A 213 -15.70 12.94 14.72
N ILE A 214 -14.54 13.05 15.35
CA ILE A 214 -14.25 14.09 16.34
C ILE A 214 -13.10 14.97 15.85
N ASP A 215 -13.01 16.17 16.40
CA ASP A 215 -11.82 17.02 16.28
C ASP A 215 -10.76 16.64 17.34
N ARG A 216 -9.64 17.38 17.34
CA ARG A 216 -8.56 17.23 18.32
C ARG A 216 -8.94 17.48 19.78
N LYS A 217 -10.01 18.22 20.04
CA LYS A 217 -10.49 18.48 21.41
C LYS A 217 -11.48 17.41 21.87
N GLY A 218 -11.84 16.46 21.01
CA GLY A 218 -12.87 15.48 21.27
C GLY A 218 -14.28 15.97 20.98
N GLU A 219 -14.44 17.14 20.34
CA GLU A 219 -15.75 17.65 19.95
C GLU A 219 -16.30 16.80 18.79
N ILE A 220 -17.56 16.36 18.93
CA ILE A 220 -18.22 15.53 17.92
C ILE A 220 -18.58 16.38 16.71
N ILE A 221 -17.88 16.14 15.60
CA ILE A 221 -18.15 16.73 14.29
C ILE A 221 -19.23 15.92 13.57
N VAL A 222 -19.04 14.61 13.47
CA VAL A 222 -20.02 13.69 12.89
C VAL A 222 -20.45 12.72 13.96
N LYS A 223 -21.74 12.74 14.32
CA LYS A 223 -22.29 11.81 15.31
C LYS A 223 -22.11 10.36 14.86
N PRO A 224 -21.68 9.45 15.75
CA PRO A 224 -21.60 8.03 15.46
C PRO A 224 -22.92 7.46 14.91
N ALA A 225 -22.90 6.99 13.67
CA ALA A 225 -24.10 6.47 12.99
C ALA A 225 -23.78 5.63 11.73
N TYR A 226 -22.51 5.46 11.40
CA TYR A 226 -22.04 4.87 10.15
C TYR A 226 -21.34 3.53 10.40
N HIS A 227 -21.42 2.59 9.46
CA HIS A 227 -20.68 1.33 9.58
C HIS A 227 -19.18 1.52 9.37
N ASN A 228 -18.81 2.54 8.61
CA ASN A 228 -17.42 2.89 8.34
C ASN A 228 -17.28 4.36 7.95
N ILE A 229 -16.11 4.93 8.23
CA ILE A 229 -15.72 6.28 7.81
C ILE A 229 -14.26 6.24 7.35
N LYS A 230 -13.98 6.74 6.15
CA LYS A 230 -12.60 6.89 5.65
C LYS A 230 -11.96 8.17 6.19
N GLU A 231 -10.63 8.25 6.08
CA GLU A 231 -9.85 9.44 6.41
C GLU A 231 -10.42 10.72 5.76
N VAL A 232 -10.35 11.83 6.50
CA VAL A 232 -10.79 13.15 6.01
C VAL A 232 -9.79 13.63 4.96
N SER A 233 -10.21 13.81 3.72
CA SER A 233 -9.38 14.38 2.66
C SER A 233 -10.04 15.63 2.11
N GLU A 234 -9.28 16.73 2.11
CA GLU A 234 -9.75 18.05 1.66
C GLU A 234 -11.09 18.49 2.29
N ASN A 235 -11.23 18.29 3.60
CA ASN A 235 -12.40 18.60 4.43
C ASN A 235 -13.65 17.75 4.12
N MET A 236 -13.47 16.59 3.46
CA MET A 236 -14.52 15.64 3.16
C MET A 236 -14.12 14.23 3.61
N ALA A 237 -15.04 13.48 4.21
CA ALA A 237 -14.84 12.06 4.53
C ALA A 237 -15.91 11.21 3.85
N VAL A 238 -15.49 10.06 3.32
CA VAL A 238 -16.43 9.05 2.84
C VAL A 238 -17.07 8.39 4.06
N VAL A 239 -18.39 8.29 4.05
CA VAL A 239 -19.17 7.60 5.08
C VAL A 239 -19.97 6.47 4.47
N GLU A 240 -20.08 5.36 5.20
CA GLU A 240 -20.74 4.15 4.72
C GLU A 240 -21.85 3.74 5.66
N LYS A 241 -23.04 3.50 5.11
CA LYS A 241 -24.21 3.02 5.86
C LYS A 241 -25.02 2.07 4.98
N GLY A 242 -25.26 0.87 5.50
CA GLY A 242 -25.57 -0.28 4.65
C GLY A 242 -24.47 -0.46 3.60
N ASP A 243 -24.90 -0.75 2.36
CA ASP A 243 -24.01 -0.95 1.20
C ASP A 243 -23.75 0.35 0.41
N LEU A 244 -24.15 1.50 0.97
CA LEU A 244 -24.09 2.79 0.29
C LEU A 244 -23.07 3.72 0.93
N CYS A 245 -22.33 4.39 0.05
CA CYS A 245 -21.37 5.43 0.35
C CYS A 245 -21.97 6.82 0.08
N GLY A 246 -21.54 7.78 0.90
CA GLY A 246 -21.79 9.22 0.76
C GLY A 246 -20.61 10.00 1.31
N TYR A 247 -20.76 11.33 1.43
CA TYR A 247 -19.71 12.18 1.98
C TYR A 247 -20.25 13.17 3.01
N VAL A 248 -19.55 13.23 4.13
CA VAL A 248 -19.71 14.28 5.14
C VAL A 248 -18.57 15.28 5.02
N ASN A 249 -18.85 16.54 5.33
CA ASN A 249 -17.80 17.54 5.50
C ASN A 249 -17.34 17.63 6.96
N THR A 250 -16.31 18.44 7.19
CA THR A 250 -15.76 18.73 8.53
C THR A 250 -16.63 19.67 9.39
N ASP A 251 -17.76 20.15 8.87
CA ASP A 251 -18.80 20.81 9.67
C ASP A 251 -19.86 19.81 10.17
N GLY A 252 -19.70 18.52 9.82
CA GLY A 252 -20.62 17.44 10.19
C GLY A 252 -21.81 17.24 9.24
N ALA A 253 -21.90 18.03 8.16
CA ALA A 253 -23.00 17.95 7.21
C ALA A 253 -22.79 16.81 6.21
N LEU A 254 -23.83 16.00 5.98
CA LEU A 254 -23.87 15.04 4.87
C LEU A 254 -24.10 15.81 3.56
N VAL A 255 -23.01 16.24 2.92
CA VAL A 255 -23.04 17.05 1.69
C VAL A 255 -23.46 16.20 0.50
N ILE A 256 -22.95 14.97 0.41
CA ILE A 256 -23.26 14.06 -0.69
C ILE A 256 -24.01 12.85 -0.10
N PRO A 257 -25.30 12.64 -0.44
CA PRO A 257 -26.11 11.58 0.12
C PRO A 257 -25.55 10.18 -0.10
N LEU A 258 -25.94 9.25 0.79
CA LEU A 258 -25.67 7.82 0.67
C LEU A 258 -26.37 7.26 -0.58
N ARG A 259 -25.64 7.10 -1.68
CA ARG A 259 -26.20 6.60 -2.96
C ARG A 259 -25.22 5.84 -3.84
N TYR A 260 -23.93 5.86 -3.52
CA TYR A 260 -22.90 5.24 -4.32
C TYR A 260 -22.55 3.86 -3.79
N ASP A 261 -22.33 2.89 -4.66
CA ASP A 261 -21.86 1.56 -4.26
C ASP A 261 -20.38 1.64 -3.84
N PHE A 262 -19.65 2.62 -4.37
CA PHE A 262 -18.26 2.90 -4.01
C PHE A 262 -17.98 4.40 -4.07
N ALA A 263 -17.15 4.89 -3.13
CA ALA A 263 -16.69 6.26 -3.10
C ALA A 263 -15.22 6.33 -2.67
N ASP A 264 -14.40 7.06 -3.41
CA ASP A 264 -13.01 7.36 -3.07
C ASP A 264 -12.86 8.73 -2.41
N LYS A 265 -11.74 8.98 -1.75
CA LYS A 265 -11.47 10.26 -1.12
C LYS A 265 -11.32 11.39 -2.15
N PHE A 266 -11.58 12.62 -1.73
CA PHE A 266 -11.35 13.79 -2.56
C PHE A 266 -9.84 14.07 -2.71
N VAL A 267 -9.40 14.29 -3.95
CA VAL A 267 -8.05 14.73 -4.30
C VAL A 267 -8.13 15.73 -5.45
N ASN A 268 -7.48 16.88 -5.30
CA ASN A 268 -7.56 18.04 -6.19
C ASN A 268 -9.01 18.46 -6.49
N GLY A 269 -9.87 18.52 -5.47
CA GLY A 269 -11.26 18.94 -5.58
C GLY A 269 -12.20 17.95 -6.28
N LYS A 270 -11.74 16.72 -6.55
CA LYS A 270 -12.51 15.71 -7.27
C LYS A 270 -12.43 14.36 -6.57
N ALA A 271 -13.49 13.56 -6.69
CA ALA A 271 -13.52 12.18 -6.22
C ALA A 271 -14.09 11.27 -7.30
N VAL A 272 -13.71 9.99 -7.28
CA VAL A 272 -14.33 8.96 -8.12
C VAL A 272 -15.34 8.18 -7.30
N VAL A 273 -16.50 7.94 -7.89
CA VAL A 273 -17.59 7.19 -7.29
C VAL A 273 -18.14 6.18 -8.29
N CYS A 274 -18.73 5.10 -7.78
CA CYS A 274 -19.44 4.11 -8.58
C CYS A 274 -20.92 4.12 -8.21
N GLU A 275 -21.80 4.19 -9.21
CA GLU A 275 -23.24 4.00 -9.06
C GLU A 275 -23.69 2.94 -10.06
N LYS A 276 -24.16 1.80 -9.55
CA LYS A 276 -24.66 0.65 -10.31
C LYS A 276 -23.66 0.16 -11.37
N GLY A 277 -22.38 0.12 -11.01
CA GLY A 277 -21.30 -0.30 -11.91
C GLY A 277 -20.84 0.76 -12.91
N VAL A 278 -21.37 1.97 -12.84
CA VAL A 278 -20.95 3.10 -13.68
C VAL A 278 -20.13 4.08 -12.84
N PHE A 279 -18.95 4.43 -13.33
CA PHE A 279 -18.05 5.35 -12.66
C PHE A 279 -18.28 6.79 -13.06
N TYR A 280 -18.17 7.66 -12.06
CA TYR A 280 -18.26 9.09 -12.21
C TYR A 280 -17.13 9.78 -11.48
N LYS A 281 -16.66 10.89 -12.05
CA LYS A 281 -15.87 11.89 -11.34
C LYS A 281 -16.82 12.97 -10.85
N ILE A 282 -16.79 13.26 -9.55
CA ILE A 282 -17.64 14.25 -8.91
C ILE A 282 -16.82 15.37 -8.29
N ASP A 283 -17.44 16.54 -8.12
CA ASP A 283 -16.94 17.61 -7.26
C ASP A 283 -17.51 17.51 -5.83
N LYS A 284 -17.11 18.43 -4.96
CA LYS A 284 -17.47 18.42 -3.53
C LYS A 284 -18.95 18.69 -3.25
N SER A 285 -19.69 19.30 -4.18
CA SER A 285 -21.14 19.43 -4.04
C SER A 285 -21.86 18.15 -4.46
N GLY A 286 -21.24 17.33 -5.31
CA GLY A 286 -21.86 16.14 -5.88
C GLY A 286 -22.88 16.45 -6.99
N GLU A 287 -23.02 17.73 -7.36
CA GLU A 287 -23.92 18.20 -8.42
C GLU A 287 -23.29 17.98 -9.81
N ASN A 288 -22.00 18.27 -9.96
CA ASN A 288 -21.29 18.03 -11.20
C ASN A 288 -20.73 16.61 -11.22
N ARG A 289 -21.36 15.74 -12.01
CA ARG A 289 -20.85 14.40 -12.28
C ARG A 289 -20.49 14.22 -13.74
N GLU A 290 -19.27 13.78 -13.99
CA GLU A 290 -18.78 13.41 -15.31
C GLU A 290 -18.63 11.90 -15.34
N ARG A 291 -19.27 11.22 -16.31
CA ARG A 291 -19.06 9.78 -16.47
C ARG A 291 -17.62 9.55 -16.92
N ILE A 292 -16.95 8.62 -16.25
CA ILE A 292 -15.59 8.23 -16.60
C ILE A 292 -15.54 6.72 -16.89
N GLU A 293 -14.56 6.34 -17.69
CA GLU A 293 -14.07 4.97 -17.73
C GLU A 293 -12.76 4.97 -16.94
N PRO A 294 -12.76 4.47 -15.69
CA PRO A 294 -11.57 4.52 -14.87
C PRO A 294 -10.49 3.65 -15.50
N ASP A 295 -9.25 4.12 -15.39
CA ASP A 295 -8.10 3.33 -15.81
C ASP A 295 -8.08 2.01 -15.01
N LEU A 296 -7.63 0.95 -15.66
CA LEU A 296 -7.31 -0.32 -15.04
C LEU A 296 -6.44 -0.16 -13.79
N ASP A 297 -5.48 0.76 -13.84
CA ASP A 297 -4.62 1.05 -12.71
C ASP A 297 -5.43 1.54 -11.50
N TYR A 298 -6.44 2.38 -11.73
CA TYR A 298 -7.31 2.94 -10.69
C TYR A 298 -8.25 1.88 -10.09
N VAL A 299 -8.88 1.05 -10.93
CA VAL A 299 -9.82 0.02 -10.48
C VAL A 299 -9.11 -1.08 -9.69
N LEU A 300 -7.94 -1.51 -10.16
CA LEU A 300 -7.12 -2.49 -9.45
C LEU A 300 -6.71 -1.95 -8.09
N GLU A 301 -6.19 -0.71 -8.02
CA GLU A 301 -5.67 -0.13 -6.77
C GLU A 301 -6.77 0.18 -5.74
N LYS A 302 -7.95 0.66 -6.17
CA LYS A 302 -8.93 1.23 -5.25
C LYS A 302 -10.14 0.36 -4.97
N ILE A 303 -10.48 -0.56 -5.87
CA ILE A 303 -11.75 -1.30 -5.82
C ILE A 303 -11.48 -2.78 -5.54
N VAL A 304 -10.65 -3.41 -6.37
CA VAL A 304 -10.29 -4.83 -6.19
C VAL A 304 -9.49 -5.04 -4.90
N LEU A 305 -8.56 -4.13 -4.57
CA LEU A 305 -7.80 -4.19 -3.30
C LEU A 305 -8.64 -3.86 -2.06
N ARG A 306 -9.80 -3.21 -2.20
CA ARG A 306 -10.63 -2.84 -1.05
C ARG A 306 -11.57 -3.96 -0.65
N GLU A 307 -12.22 -4.60 -1.62
CA GLU A 307 -13.26 -5.62 -1.38
C GLU A 307 -12.68 -7.00 -1.03
N VAL A 308 -11.43 -7.27 -1.40
CA VAL A 308 -10.80 -8.60 -1.23
C VAL A 308 -9.98 -8.71 0.06
N PHE A 309 -9.65 -7.59 0.73
CA PHE A 309 -8.59 -7.57 1.76
C PHE A 309 -8.98 -6.98 3.12
N GLU A 310 -10.27 -6.86 3.45
CA GLU A 310 -10.70 -6.53 4.82
C GLU A 310 -10.26 -7.56 5.90
N GLY A 311 -9.59 -8.64 5.51
CA GLY A 311 -9.03 -9.66 6.42
C GLY A 311 -7.50 -9.83 6.40
N LEU A 312 -6.73 -9.08 5.60
CA LEU A 312 -5.27 -9.25 5.52
C LEU A 312 -4.56 -7.92 5.87
N SER A 313 -3.93 -7.88 7.03
CA SER A 313 -3.27 -6.72 7.63
C SER A 313 -1.95 -6.28 6.97
N ASP A 314 -1.60 -6.81 5.79
CA ASP A 314 -0.24 -6.65 5.24
C ASP A 314 -0.18 -5.64 4.07
N LYS A 315 0.43 -4.49 4.40
CA LYS A 315 0.59 -3.25 3.62
C LYS A 315 1.43 -3.34 2.33
N ASN A 316 1.64 -4.50 1.71
CA ASN A 316 2.63 -4.60 0.63
C ASN A 316 2.08 -5.04 -0.74
N ILE A 317 0.78 -5.27 -0.88
CA ILE A 317 0.19 -5.71 -2.15
C ILE A 317 0.32 -4.66 -3.28
N ALA A 318 0.38 -3.35 -2.95
CA ALA A 318 0.50 -2.28 -3.94
C ALA A 318 1.76 -2.40 -4.83
N GLY A 319 2.89 -2.87 -4.30
CA GLY A 319 4.14 -3.01 -5.04
C GLY A 319 4.18 -4.21 -6.00
N GLU A 320 3.56 -5.34 -5.63
CA GLU A 320 3.40 -6.49 -6.53
C GLU A 320 2.46 -6.15 -7.71
N PHE A 321 1.43 -5.35 -7.44
CA PHE A 321 0.51 -4.89 -8.47
C PHE A 321 1.13 -3.82 -9.39
N ASP A 322 1.96 -2.92 -8.90
CA ASP A 322 2.72 -1.98 -9.76
C ASP A 322 3.68 -2.71 -10.73
N LEU A 323 4.26 -3.83 -10.29
CA LEU A 323 5.09 -4.68 -11.12
C LEU A 323 4.24 -5.39 -12.21
N PHE A 324 3.08 -5.94 -11.83
CA PHE A 324 2.09 -6.52 -12.75
C PHE A 324 1.62 -5.50 -13.81
N LYS A 325 1.27 -4.28 -13.38
CA LYS A 325 0.86 -3.15 -14.24
C LYS A 325 1.93 -2.81 -15.28
N ARG A 326 3.19 -2.65 -14.87
CA ARG A 326 4.32 -2.32 -15.76
C ARG A 326 4.62 -3.44 -16.77
N LYS A 327 4.43 -4.70 -16.36
CA LYS A 327 4.75 -5.87 -17.19
C LYS A 327 3.67 -6.16 -18.22
N ILE A 328 2.39 -6.07 -17.85
CA ILE A 328 1.28 -6.06 -18.83
C ILE A 328 1.46 -4.93 -19.85
N LYS A 329 1.86 -3.74 -19.37
CA LYS A 329 2.06 -2.56 -20.23
C LYS A 329 3.15 -2.77 -21.28
N LYS A 330 4.24 -3.45 -20.90
CA LYS A 330 5.43 -3.73 -21.74
C LYS A 330 5.25 -4.94 -22.66
N GLU A 331 4.71 -6.05 -22.16
CA GLU A 331 4.65 -7.34 -22.88
C GLU A 331 3.41 -7.48 -23.77
N TYR A 332 2.30 -6.80 -23.42
CA TYR A 332 1.03 -6.87 -24.15
C TYR A 332 0.54 -5.47 -24.52
N PRO A 333 1.26 -4.74 -25.38
CA PRO A 333 0.84 -3.40 -25.82
C PRO A 333 -0.49 -3.41 -26.57
N ALA A 334 -0.95 -4.58 -27.05
CA ALA A 334 -2.23 -4.77 -27.70
C ALA A 334 -3.40 -5.07 -26.73
N LEU A 335 -3.15 -5.33 -25.45
CA LEU A 335 -4.22 -5.58 -24.46
C LEU A 335 -5.03 -4.30 -24.27
N ARG A 336 -6.31 -4.31 -24.66
CA ARG A 336 -7.18 -3.13 -24.65
C ARG A 336 -8.24 -3.16 -23.56
N GLU A 337 -8.63 -4.35 -23.12
CA GLU A 337 -9.76 -4.54 -22.20
C GLU A 337 -9.47 -5.66 -21.19
N ILE A 338 -9.75 -5.42 -19.90
CA ILE A 338 -9.86 -6.47 -18.89
C ILE A 338 -11.29 -6.43 -18.35
N ARG A 339 -11.93 -7.59 -18.30
CA ARG A 339 -13.31 -7.71 -17.81
C ARG A 339 -13.31 -8.38 -16.45
N PHE A 340 -13.93 -7.73 -15.49
CA PHE A 340 -14.16 -8.29 -14.16
C PHE A 340 -15.63 -8.63 -14.02
N CYS A 341 -15.92 -9.82 -13.52
CA CYS A 341 -17.26 -10.19 -13.08
C CYS A 341 -17.30 -10.14 -11.55
N ILE A 342 -17.99 -9.14 -11.00
CA ILE A 342 -18.15 -8.98 -9.55
C ILE A 342 -19.53 -9.52 -9.16
N SER A 343 -19.62 -10.35 -8.12
CA SER A 343 -20.92 -10.85 -7.64
C SER A 343 -21.68 -9.75 -6.91
N THR A 344 -22.98 -9.62 -7.18
CA THR A 344 -23.89 -8.75 -6.42
C THR A 344 -24.00 -9.16 -4.96
N ASP A 345 -23.73 -10.42 -4.64
CA ASP A 345 -23.77 -10.95 -3.27
C ASP A 345 -22.43 -10.72 -2.54
N LEU A 346 -21.38 -10.32 -3.25
CA LEU A 346 -20.12 -9.83 -2.64
C LEU A 346 -20.25 -8.37 -2.19
N LEU A 347 -21.22 -7.63 -2.72
CA LEU A 347 -21.60 -6.28 -2.26
C LEU A 347 -22.50 -6.30 -1.02
N GLY A 348 -22.86 -7.50 -0.53
CA GLY A 348 -23.74 -7.69 0.63
C GLY A 348 -23.46 -9.02 1.33
N ASN A 349 -22.69 -8.95 2.42
CA ASN A 349 -22.40 -9.98 3.44
C ASN A 349 -21.05 -10.72 3.33
N LEU A 350 -20.21 -10.51 4.36
CA LEU A 350 -19.31 -11.52 4.90
C LEU A 350 -19.69 -11.79 6.37
N LYS A 351 -20.56 -12.78 6.57
CA LYS A 351 -20.54 -13.63 7.76
C LYS A 351 -20.39 -15.06 7.26
N GLU A 352 -19.23 -15.66 7.54
CA GLU A 352 -19.00 -17.04 7.98
C GLU A 352 -17.65 -17.59 7.49
N GLN A 353 -17.08 -18.44 8.35
CA GLN A 353 -15.71 -18.95 8.40
C GLN A 353 -15.28 -19.78 7.16
N PRO A 354 -13.97 -19.99 6.96
CA PRO A 354 -13.47 -20.79 5.84
C PRO A 354 -13.71 -22.29 6.07
N PRO A 355 -14.17 -23.06 5.06
CA PRO A 355 -14.00 -24.49 5.09
C PRO A 355 -12.59 -24.89 4.64
N SER A 356 -12.15 -26.04 5.13
CA SER A 356 -10.82 -26.62 5.01
C SER A 356 -10.72 -27.69 3.90
N VAL A 357 -9.52 -27.83 3.33
CA VAL A 357 -8.89 -29.02 2.69
C VAL A 357 -9.26 -29.42 1.24
N ASP A 358 -8.19 -29.63 0.44
CA ASP A 358 -7.91 -30.45 -0.76
C ASP A 358 -9.01 -30.74 -1.81
N ASP A 359 -8.72 -30.50 -3.10
CA ASP A 359 -8.20 -31.54 -4.02
C ASP A 359 -7.99 -31.04 -5.46
N GLU A 360 -7.12 -31.77 -6.16
CA GLU A 360 -6.66 -31.63 -7.55
C GLU A 360 -7.76 -31.69 -8.65
N LYS A 361 -7.35 -31.27 -9.88
CA LYS A 361 -7.96 -31.44 -11.24
C LYS A 361 -8.75 -30.21 -11.73
N GLN A 362 -8.57 -29.65 -12.93
CA GLN A 362 -7.96 -30.08 -14.20
C GLN A 362 -7.47 -28.82 -14.96
N SER A 363 -6.27 -28.87 -15.52
CA SER A 363 -5.71 -27.81 -16.38
C SER A 363 -6.19 -27.94 -17.84
N ILE A 364 -6.71 -26.86 -18.43
CA ILE A 364 -7.00 -26.75 -19.87
C ILE A 364 -5.70 -26.41 -20.63
N PRO A 365 -5.41 -26.98 -21.82
CA PRO A 365 -4.15 -26.76 -22.53
C PRO A 365 -4.04 -25.33 -23.06
N VAL A 366 -2.90 -24.68 -22.82
CA VAL A 366 -2.49 -23.42 -23.48
C VAL A 366 -2.03 -23.77 -24.89
N SER A 367 -2.93 -23.84 -25.86
CA SER A 367 -2.59 -24.21 -27.25
C SER A 367 -2.83 -23.11 -28.28
N ALA A 368 -2.77 -21.83 -27.90
CA ALA A 368 -2.87 -20.71 -28.85
C ALA A 368 -1.99 -19.48 -28.53
N MET A 369 -0.97 -19.62 -27.68
CA MET A 369 -0.10 -18.50 -27.27
C MET A 369 1.35 -18.96 -27.19
N GLY A 370 2.28 -18.13 -27.68
CA GLY A 370 3.68 -18.50 -27.86
C GLY A 370 4.44 -18.53 -26.53
N VAL A 371 5.68 -19.06 -26.55
CA VAL A 371 6.58 -19.16 -25.38
C VAL A 371 6.81 -17.83 -24.64
N ARG A 372 6.50 -16.68 -25.27
CA ARG A 372 6.55 -15.34 -24.67
C ARG A 372 5.44 -15.05 -23.66
N ASP A 373 4.39 -15.87 -23.61
CA ASP A 373 3.16 -15.59 -22.84
C ASP A 373 3.08 -16.31 -21.48
N ILE A 374 4.09 -17.13 -21.15
CA ILE A 374 4.16 -17.98 -19.94
C ILE A 374 4.23 -17.18 -18.62
N PRO A 375 4.98 -16.06 -18.51
CA PRO A 375 5.05 -15.28 -17.26
C PRO A 375 3.72 -14.62 -16.86
N LEU A 376 2.97 -14.08 -17.83
CA LEU A 376 1.65 -13.48 -17.60
C LEU A 376 0.65 -14.53 -17.08
N ILE A 377 0.65 -15.72 -17.69
CA ILE A 377 -0.20 -16.84 -17.27
C ILE A 377 0.12 -17.29 -15.84
N MET A 378 1.39 -17.29 -15.45
CA MET A 378 1.80 -17.64 -14.09
C MET A 378 1.38 -16.60 -13.05
N GLU A 379 1.45 -15.30 -13.40
CA GLU A 379 1.05 -14.19 -12.53
C GLU A 379 -0.47 -14.06 -12.43
N ILE A 380 -1.23 -14.24 -13.52
CA ILE A 380 -2.70 -14.32 -13.47
C ILE A 380 -3.13 -15.57 -12.67
N ARG A 381 -2.44 -16.71 -12.84
CA ARG A 381 -2.68 -17.91 -11.99
C ARG A 381 -2.32 -17.66 -10.53
N TYR A 382 -1.36 -16.80 -10.22
CA TYR A 382 -1.03 -16.42 -8.85
C TYR A 382 -2.15 -15.56 -8.27
N LEU A 383 -2.57 -14.50 -8.97
CA LEU A 383 -3.70 -13.66 -8.58
C LEU A 383 -4.99 -14.50 -8.41
N CYS A 384 -5.34 -15.32 -9.40
CA CYS A 384 -6.48 -16.23 -9.30
C CYS A 384 -6.39 -17.22 -8.12
N ARG A 385 -5.18 -17.65 -7.75
CA ARG A 385 -4.96 -18.48 -6.54
C ARG A 385 -5.12 -17.68 -5.24
N CYS A 386 -4.54 -16.48 -5.17
CA CYS A 386 -4.70 -15.57 -4.03
C CYS A 386 -6.16 -15.19 -3.78
N PHE A 387 -7.00 -15.18 -4.83
CA PHE A 387 -8.35 -14.62 -4.78
C PHE A 387 -9.47 -15.65 -4.99
N ASN A 388 -9.16 -16.94 -4.94
CA ASN A 388 -10.09 -18.03 -5.25
C ASN A 388 -10.93 -17.74 -6.51
N ALA A 389 -10.25 -17.33 -7.58
CA ALA A 389 -10.82 -16.93 -8.85
C ALA A 389 -10.27 -17.82 -9.99
N GLU A 390 -10.91 -17.75 -11.14
CA GLU A 390 -10.47 -18.31 -12.41
C GLU A 390 -10.36 -17.19 -13.44
N TYR A 391 -9.63 -17.44 -14.51
CA TYR A 391 -9.55 -16.52 -15.63
C TYR A 391 -9.79 -17.27 -16.93
N GLU A 392 -10.36 -16.56 -17.89
CA GLU A 392 -10.57 -17.02 -19.26
C GLU A 392 -9.92 -16.00 -20.21
N ILE A 393 -9.02 -16.48 -21.06
CA ILE A 393 -8.46 -15.65 -22.13
C ILE A 393 -9.44 -15.71 -23.29
N ILE A 394 -10.15 -14.60 -23.51
CA ILE A 394 -11.17 -14.52 -24.56
C ILE A 394 -10.50 -14.31 -25.92
N ASP A 395 -9.54 -13.40 -25.97
CA ASP A 395 -8.68 -13.16 -27.13
C ASP A 395 -7.38 -12.46 -26.72
N LYS A 396 -6.52 -12.16 -27.70
CA LYS A 396 -5.23 -11.47 -27.49
C LYS A 396 -5.34 -10.06 -26.88
N ASN A 397 -6.54 -9.48 -26.83
CA ASN A 397 -6.81 -8.14 -26.31
C ASN A 397 -7.69 -8.16 -25.05
N THR A 398 -8.20 -9.33 -24.63
CA THR A 398 -9.26 -9.45 -23.62
C THR A 398 -9.04 -10.64 -22.69
N ILE A 399 -8.97 -10.35 -21.39
CA ILE A 399 -8.92 -11.37 -20.32
C ILE A 399 -10.13 -11.16 -19.40
N LEU A 400 -10.82 -12.24 -19.09
CA LEU A 400 -11.97 -12.30 -18.20
C LEU A 400 -11.55 -12.93 -16.87
N ILE A 401 -11.85 -12.29 -15.74
CA ILE A 401 -11.60 -12.82 -14.39
C ILE A 401 -12.94 -13.09 -13.69
N LEU A 402 -13.08 -14.31 -13.15
CA LEU A 402 -14.31 -14.86 -12.59
C LEU A 402 -14.06 -15.41 -11.17
N PRO A 403 -14.88 -15.13 -10.16
CA PRO A 403 -14.78 -15.81 -8.86
C PRO A 403 -15.08 -17.31 -8.98
N LYS A 404 -14.36 -18.17 -8.26
CA LYS A 404 -14.73 -19.59 -8.13
C LYS A 404 -15.97 -19.71 -7.24
N ASN A 405 -16.88 -20.62 -7.62
CA ASN A 405 -18.08 -21.00 -6.84
C ASN A 405 -19.19 -19.93 -6.67
N LYS A 406 -19.33 -18.94 -7.57
CA LYS A 406 -20.46 -18.00 -7.55
C LYS A 406 -21.46 -18.27 -8.69
N ASP A 407 -22.76 -18.10 -8.41
CA ASP A 407 -23.80 -18.20 -9.44
C ASP A 407 -23.58 -17.10 -10.49
N LYS A 408 -23.35 -17.51 -11.74
CA LYS A 408 -23.12 -16.61 -12.87
C LYS A 408 -24.24 -15.60 -13.08
N LYS A 409 -25.47 -15.87 -12.59
CA LYS A 409 -26.61 -14.94 -12.66
C LYS A 409 -26.51 -13.74 -11.72
N SER A 410 -25.70 -13.83 -10.67
CA SER A 410 -25.44 -12.75 -9.71
C SER A 410 -24.28 -11.84 -10.14
N LEU A 411 -23.56 -12.18 -11.22
CA LEU A 411 -22.36 -11.46 -11.61
C LEU A 411 -22.70 -10.23 -12.47
N ARG A 412 -22.07 -9.10 -12.18
CA ARG A 412 -22.09 -7.91 -13.04
C ARG A 412 -20.75 -7.76 -13.76
N GLU A 413 -20.82 -7.57 -15.08
CA GLU A 413 -19.66 -7.30 -15.91
C GLU A 413 -19.22 -5.85 -15.73
N VAL A 414 -17.98 -5.66 -15.30
CA VAL A 414 -17.29 -4.38 -15.27
C VAL A 414 -16.25 -4.39 -16.39
N LYS A 415 -16.44 -3.50 -17.37
CA LYS A 415 -15.50 -3.30 -18.46
C LYS A 415 -14.46 -2.30 -18.06
N ILE A 416 -13.20 -2.71 -18.10
CA ILE A 416 -12.08 -1.84 -17.79
C ILE A 416 -11.25 -1.69 -19.05
N LYS A 417 -11.06 -0.44 -19.49
CA LYS A 417 -10.22 -0.14 -20.65
C LYS A 417 -8.87 0.35 -20.21
N ARG A 418 -7.84 -0.10 -20.92
CA ARG A 418 -6.52 0.50 -20.82
C ARG A 418 -6.55 1.82 -21.58
N LEU A 419 -6.35 2.94 -20.88
CA LEU A 419 -6.18 4.25 -21.52
C LEU A 419 -4.81 4.29 -22.22
N PRO A 420 -4.68 5.02 -23.34
CA PRO A 420 -3.47 5.04 -24.17
C PRO A 420 -2.18 5.43 -23.42
#